data_AF-A0A7C6SH73-F1
#
_entry.id   AF-A0A7C6SH73-F1
#
_cell.length_a   1.000
_cell.length_b   1.000
_cell.length_c   1.000
_cell.angle_alpha   90.00
_cell.angle_beta   90.00
_cell.angle_gamma   90.00
#
_symmetry.space_group_name_H-M   'P 1'
#
loop_
_entity.id
_entity.type
_entity.pdbx_description
1 polymer ?
#
loop_
_entity_poly.entity_id
_entity_poly.type
_entity_poly.pdbx_seq_one_letter_code
_entity_poly.pdbx_strand_id
1 'polypeptide(L)'
;MKEFLSGFKRQKWSTIIAVISTILVIVVELWQTQLLANIIDVGIAQLDMAYIWKIGLFMVFLALINIVFGVSSTTLSALVSNKITYGV
;
A
#
# COMPACT_ATOMS: atom_id res chain seq x y z
N MET A 1 -21.98 16.33 -21.00
CA MET A 1 -20.57 15.92 -20.76
C MET A 1 -19.77 16.85 -19.83
N LYS A 2 -20.13 18.14 -19.66
CA LYS A 2 -19.41 19.05 -18.72
C LYS A 2 -19.85 18.94 -17.25
N GLU A 3 -21.04 18.44 -16.96
CA GLU A 3 -21.51 18.23 -15.58
C GLU A 3 -20.78 17.10 -14.84
N PHE A 4 -20.41 16.02 -15.53
CA PHE A 4 -19.59 14.94 -14.95
C PHE A 4 -18.19 15.40 -14.52
N LEU A 5 -17.63 16.41 -15.20
CA LEU A 5 -16.34 17.00 -14.85
C LEU A 5 -16.44 17.98 -13.66
N SER A 6 -17.63 18.50 -13.38
CA SER A 6 -17.87 19.43 -12.26
C SER A 6 -17.83 18.72 -10.90
N GLY A 7 -18.41 17.50 -10.81
CA GLY A 7 -18.37 16.67 -9.60
C GLY A 7 -16.95 16.24 -9.19
N PHE A 8 -16.07 16.02 -10.18
CA PHE A 8 -14.66 15.68 -9.95
C PHE A 8 -13.88 16.80 -9.24
N LYS A 9 -14.31 18.06 -9.42
CA LYS A 9 -13.58 19.23 -8.92
C LYS A 9 -13.62 19.36 -7.39
N ARG A 10 -14.64 18.79 -6.74
CA ARG A 10 -14.83 18.86 -5.28
C ARG A 10 -14.11 17.75 -4.51
N GLN A 11 -13.73 16.65 -5.17
CA GLN A 11 -13.10 15.48 -4.53
C GLN A 11 -11.64 15.25 -4.86
N LYS A 12 -11.01 16.14 -5.63
CA LYS A 12 -9.58 16.06 -5.99
C LYS A 12 -8.70 15.76 -4.78
N TRP A 13 -8.98 16.39 -3.63
CA TRP A 13 -8.21 16.20 -2.40
C TRP A 13 -8.28 14.76 -1.85
N SER A 14 -9.47 14.15 -1.79
CA SER A 14 -9.60 12.76 -1.31
C SER A 14 -9.01 11.75 -2.28
N THR A 15 -9.14 11.96 -3.59
CA THR A 15 -8.51 11.11 -4.61
C THR A 15 -6.99 11.20 -4.54
N ILE A 16 -6.44 12.40 -4.39
CA ILE A 16 -4.99 12.60 -4.27
C ILE A 16 -4.45 11.90 -3.01
N ILE A 17 -5.13 12.03 -1.87
CA ILE A 17 -4.75 11.32 -0.64
C ILE A 17 -4.77 9.80 -0.84
N ALA A 18 -5.79 9.25 -1.51
CA ALA A 18 -5.90 7.82 -1.76
C ALA A 18 -4.75 7.31 -2.64
N VAL A 19 -4.45 8.03 -3.72
CA VAL A 19 -3.34 7.71 -4.64
C VAL A 19 -1.99 7.79 -3.92
N ILE A 20 -1.75 8.83 -3.12
CA ILE A 20 -0.51 8.97 -2.34
C ILE A 20 -0.37 7.80 -1.35
N SER A 21 -1.45 7.41 -0.68
CA SER A 21 -1.46 6.27 0.23
C SER A 21 -1.12 4.96 -0.50
N THR A 22 -1.67 4.74 -1.70
CA THR A 22 -1.33 3.58 -2.53
C THR A 22 0.13 3.59 -2.97
N ILE A 23 0.70 4.74 -3.32
CA ILE A 23 2.14 4.84 -3.65
C ILE A 23 2.98 4.43 -2.44
N LEU A 24 2.61 4.87 -1.23
CA LEU A 24 3.32 4.50 -0.01
C LEU A 24 3.26 2.98 0.26
N VAL A 25 2.09 2.35 0.02
CA VAL A 25 1.90 0.89 0.10
C VAL A 25 2.86 0.17 -0.86
N ILE A 26 2.96 0.64 -2.11
CA ILE A 26 3.84 0.03 -3.11
C ILE A 26 5.31 0.15 -2.71
N VAL A 27 5.73 1.29 -2.13
CA VAL A 27 7.10 1.46 -1.62
C VAL A 27 7.41 0.44 -0.51
N VAL A 28 6.48 0.22 0.42
CA VAL A 28 6.63 -0.77 1.51
C VAL A 28 6.68 -2.19 0.94
N GLU A 29 5.86 -2.49 -0.07
CA GLU A 29 5.85 -3.78 -0.75
C GLU A 29 7.17 -4.06 -1.47
N LEU A 30 7.74 -3.05 -2.15
CA LEU A 30 9.08 -3.15 -2.75
C LEU A 30 10.15 -3.42 -1.69
N TRP A 31 10.10 -2.77 -0.53
CA TRP A 31 11.01 -3.10 0.57
C TRP A 31 10.88 -4.53 1.07
N GLN A 32 9.66 -5.10 1.13
CA GLN A 32 9.48 -6.51 1.45
C GLN A 32 10.15 -7.42 0.41
N THR A 33 10.04 -7.11 -0.88
CA THR A 33 10.73 -7.88 -1.93
C THR A 33 12.26 -7.79 -1.82
N GLN A 34 12.80 -6.64 -1.40
CA GLN A 34 14.24 -6.47 -1.15
C GLN A 34 14.72 -7.22 0.11
N LEU A 35 13.90 -7.26 1.16
CA LEU A 35 14.20 -8.05 2.37
C LEU A 35 14.19 -9.55 2.06
N LEU A 36 13.27 -10.01 1.21
CA LEU A 36 13.25 -11.38 0.72
C LEU A 36 14.53 -11.71 -0.05
N ALA A 37 14.99 -10.83 -0.94
CA ALA A 37 16.25 -11.02 -1.66
C ALA A 37 17.43 -11.14 -0.69
N ASN A 38 17.49 -10.28 0.35
CA ASN A 38 18.52 -10.38 1.38
C ASN A 38 18.45 -11.68 2.21
N ILE A 39 17.25 -12.20 2.49
CA ILE A 39 17.10 -13.52 3.13
C ILE A 39 17.76 -14.60 2.28
N ILE A 40 17.60 -14.55 0.96
CA ILE A 40 18.17 -15.54 0.04
C ILE A 40 19.70 -15.36 -0.05
N ASP A 41 20.15 -14.13 -0.32
CA ASP A 41 21.55 -13.82 -0.60
C ASP A 41 22.46 -13.90 0.63
N VAL A 42 21.94 -13.57 1.82
CA VAL A 42 22.73 -13.55 3.07
C VAL A 42 22.33 -14.71 3.98
N GLY A 43 21.03 -14.87 4.25
CA GLY A 43 20.55 -15.91 5.17
C GLY A 43 20.78 -17.32 4.63
N ILE A 44 20.22 -17.62 3.46
CA ILE A 44 20.28 -18.96 2.88
C ILE A 44 21.71 -19.26 2.39
N ALA A 45 22.36 -18.32 1.70
CA ALA A 45 23.72 -18.54 1.18
C ALA A 45 24.77 -18.77 2.27
N GLN A 46 24.64 -18.14 3.44
CA GLN A 46 25.56 -18.32 4.58
C GLN A 46 25.06 -19.36 5.60
N LEU A 47 23.91 -20.01 5.36
CA LEU A 47 23.24 -20.93 6.28
C LEU A 47 22.93 -20.31 7.67
N ASP A 48 22.80 -18.99 7.76
CA ASP A 48 22.47 -18.28 9.01
C ASP A 48 20.95 -18.28 9.25
N MET A 49 20.49 -19.34 9.92
CA MET A 49 19.07 -19.51 10.27
C MET A 49 18.57 -18.45 11.27
N ALA A 50 19.43 -17.92 12.13
CA ALA A 50 19.02 -16.91 13.10
C ALA A 50 18.70 -15.57 12.42
N TYR A 51 19.46 -15.23 11.37
CA TYR A 51 19.21 -14.06 10.53
C TYR A 51 17.88 -14.17 9.78
N ILE A 52 17.60 -15.33 9.18
CA ILE A 52 16.34 -15.60 8.46
C ILE A 52 15.14 -15.40 9.37
N TRP A 53 15.16 -15.95 10.58
CA TRP A 53 14.06 -15.81 11.54
C TRP A 53 13.81 -14.36 11.97
N LYS A 54 14.87 -13.57 12.20
CA LYS A 54 14.74 -12.16 12.57
C LYS A 54 14.12 -11.32 11.45
N ILE A 55 14.59 -11.50 10.21
CA ILE A 55 14.05 -10.76 9.07
C ILE A 55 12.65 -11.23 8.72
N GLY A 56 12.40 -12.55 8.74
CA GLY A 56 11.07 -13.09 8.51
C GLY A 56 10.03 -12.53 9.48
N LEU A 57 10.36 -12.44 10.77
CA LEU A 57 9.48 -11.82 11.77
C LEU A 57 9.26 -10.33 11.48
N PHE A 58 10.30 -9.61 11.10
CA PHE A 58 10.20 -8.19 10.73
C PHE A 58 9.33 -7.98 9.48
N MET A 59 9.43 -8.87 8.49
CA MET A 59 8.59 -8.83 7.29
C MET A 59 7.12 -9.06 7.59
N VAL A 60 6.79 -9.98 8.52
CA VAL A 60 5.41 -10.20 8.98
C VAL A 60 4.86 -8.94 9.63
N PHE A 61 5.65 -8.28 10.47
CA PHE A 61 5.24 -7.02 11.08
C PHE A 61 4.99 -5.92 10.02
N LEU A 62 5.88 -5.78 9.04
CA LEU A 62 5.68 -4.88 7.90
C LEU A 62 4.42 -5.23 7.08
N ALA A 63 4.12 -6.52 6.90
CA ALA A 63 2.94 -6.97 6.15
C ALA A 63 1.64 -6.55 6.84
N LEU A 64 1.60 -6.66 8.18
CA LEU A 64 0.44 -6.20 8.96
C LEU A 64 0.22 -4.70 8.80
N ILE A 65 1.29 -3.90 8.83
CA ILE A 65 1.21 -2.47 8.56
C ILE A 65 0.71 -2.23 7.13
N ASN A 66 1.25 -2.96 6.15
CA ASN A 66 0.88 -2.77 4.75
C ASN A 66 -0.60 -3.06 4.49
N ILE A 67 -1.18 -4.06 5.16
CA ILE A 67 -2.62 -4.35 5.11
C ILE A 67 -3.46 -3.16 5.60
N VAL A 68 -3.06 -2.51 6.71
CA VAL A 68 -3.78 -1.36 7.26
C VAL A 68 -3.79 -0.19 6.26
N PHE A 69 -2.64 0.10 5.65
CA PHE A 69 -2.55 1.14 4.63
C PHE A 69 -3.29 0.77 3.33
N GLY A 70 -3.21 -0.50 2.91
CA GLY A 70 -3.94 -1.02 1.75
C GLY A 70 -5.45 -0.91 1.90
N VAL A 71 -6.00 -1.30 3.05
CA VAL A 71 -7.44 -1.17 3.34
C VAL A 71 -7.86 0.29 3.43
N SER A 72 -7.03 1.15 4.05
CA SER A 72 -7.31 2.59 4.16
C SER A 72 -7.37 3.27 2.78
N SER A 73 -6.43 2.96 1.88
CA SER A 73 -6.44 3.52 0.52
C SER A 73 -7.63 3.02 -0.31
N THR A 74 -7.99 1.74 -0.15
CA THR A 74 -9.12 1.12 -0.87
C THR A 74 -10.46 1.68 -0.41
N THR A 75 -10.66 1.84 0.90
CA THR A 75 -11.89 2.40 1.46
C THR A 75 -12.08 3.88 1.07
N LEU A 76 -11.01 4.69 1.09
CA LEU A 76 -11.05 6.08 0.62
C LEU A 76 -11.39 6.15 -0.87
N SER A 77 -10.81 5.27 -1.69
CA SER A 77 -11.10 5.18 -3.12
C SER A 77 -12.56 4.80 -3.38
N ALA A 78 -13.09 3.85 -2.61
CA ALA A 78 -14.48 3.42 -2.70
C ALA A 78 -15.47 4.52 -2.26
N LEU A 79 -15.15 5.28 -1.22
CA LEU A 79 -15.96 6.43 -0.77
C LEU A 79 -16.03 7.53 -1.84
N VAL A 80 -14.90 7.84 -2.48
CA VAL A 80 -14.84 8.80 -3.60
C VAL A 80 -15.68 8.31 -4.78
N SER A 81 -15.52 7.04 -5.17
CA SER A 81 -16.26 6.44 -6.28
C SER A 81 -17.78 6.44 -6.05
N ASN A 82 -18.21 6.08 -4.84
CA ASN A 82 -19.62 6.11 -4.48
C ASN A 82 -20.20 7.53 -4.52
N LYS A 83 -19.51 8.54 -3.96
CA LYS A 83 -20.01 9.92 -4.04
C LYS A 83 -20.10 10.45 -5.47
N ILE A 84 -19.18 10.06 -6.36
CA ILE A 84 -19.24 10.47 -7.77
C ILE A 84 -20.46 9.84 -8.46
N THR A 85 -20.81 8.60 -8.11
CA THR A 85 -21.98 7.88 -8.66
C THR A 85 -23.31 8.43 -8.13
N TYR A 86 -23.39 8.80 -6.85
CA TYR A 86 -24.63 9.28 -6.23
C TYR A 86 -24.85 10.81 -6.32
N GLY A 87 -23.92 11.57 -6.92
CA GLY A 87 -24.17 12.97 -7.31
C GLY A 87 -24.52 13.94 -6.16
N VAL A 88 -23.96 13.74 -4.96
CA VAL A 88 -24.08 14.64 -3.79
C VAL A 88 -22.78 15.36 -3.46
#